data_AF-A0A816EG89-F1
#
_entry.id   AF-A0A816EG89-F1
#
_cell.length_a   1.000
_cell.length_b   1.000
_cell.length_c   1.000
_cell.angle_alpha   90.00
_cell.angle_beta   90.00
_cell.angle_gamma   90.00
#
_symmetry.space_group_name_H-M   'P 1'
#
loop_
_entity.id
_entity.type
_entity.pdbx_description
1 polymer ?
#
loop_
_entity_poly.entity_id
_entity_poly.type
_entity_poly.pdbx_seq_one_letter_code
_entity_poly.pdbx_strand_id
1 'polypeptide(L)'
;MAIKNLLFDTSILPTEVLSFYDDKFFNMVERVAGSAEAKLLAAQGIRSVYSFLNTEDVFEILSISCSALNDIKRLVCLKADDDTYIVKPGYRASMQYLYQLLEQKHEEILKVNRVKFKQNKQSQSPNISENNHDSVEDSSKDDSALSSHQQSSTTTTTTG
;
A
#
# COMPACT_ATOMS: atom_id res chain seq x y z
N MET A 1 -22.74 3.24 11.59
CA MET A 1 -23.04 4.58 11.04
C MET A 1 -22.76 4.54 9.56
N ALA A 2 -23.74 4.83 8.71
CA ALA A 2 -23.53 4.93 7.27
C ALA A 2 -22.84 6.27 6.97
N ILE A 3 -21.61 6.22 6.45
CA ILE A 3 -20.89 7.40 5.97
C ILE A 3 -21.60 7.84 4.69
N LYS A 4 -22.17 9.05 4.69
CA LYS A 4 -22.65 9.71 3.47
C LYS A 4 -21.48 9.73 2.48
N ASN A 5 -21.72 9.37 1.21
CA ASN A 5 -20.75 9.50 0.12
C ASN A 5 -20.31 10.96 0.01
N LEU A 6 -19.31 11.35 0.80
CA LEU A 6 -18.56 12.57 0.63
C LEU A 6 -17.76 12.35 -0.64
N LEU A 7 -18.14 13.06 -1.70
CA LEU A 7 -17.37 13.08 -2.93
C LEU A 7 -16.11 13.90 -2.65
N PHE A 8 -14.96 13.22 -2.59
CA PHE A 8 -13.69 13.90 -2.45
C PHE A 8 -13.28 14.47 -3.81
N ASP A 9 -12.78 15.70 -3.82
CA ASP A 9 -12.23 16.31 -5.02
C ASP A 9 -10.84 15.74 -5.30
N THR A 10 -10.80 14.64 -6.06
CA THR A 10 -9.56 13.96 -6.47
C THR A 10 -8.81 14.69 -7.58
N SER A 11 -9.32 15.84 -8.05
CA SER A 11 -8.64 16.66 -9.08
C SER A 11 -7.43 17.42 -8.53
N ILE A 12 -7.37 17.62 -7.20
CA ILE A 12 -6.21 18.21 -6.52
C ILE A 12 -4.99 17.28 -6.51
N LEU A 13 -5.20 15.99 -6.82
CA LEU A 13 -4.15 14.99 -6.88
C LEU A 13 -3.67 14.79 -8.33
N PRO A 14 -2.34 14.69 -8.55
CA PRO A 14 -1.80 14.38 -9.86
C PRO A 14 -2.22 12.97 -10.32
N THR A 15 -2.23 12.75 -11.64
CA THR A 15 -2.70 11.48 -12.23
C THR A 15 -1.88 10.29 -11.76
N GLU A 16 -0.58 10.49 -11.57
CA GLU A 16 0.39 9.49 -11.18
C GLU A 16 0.58 9.37 -9.66
N VAL A 17 -0.28 10.00 -8.84
CA VAL A 17 -0.12 10.04 -7.37
C VAL A 17 0.07 8.66 -6.72
N LEU A 18 -0.56 7.62 -7.26
CA LEU A 18 -0.43 6.25 -6.75
C LEU A 18 0.98 5.66 -6.93
N SER A 19 1.80 6.24 -7.82
CA SER A 19 3.20 5.87 -8.03
C SER A 19 4.18 6.60 -7.12
N PHE A 20 3.69 7.52 -6.26
CA PHE A 20 4.56 8.29 -5.39
C PHE A 20 5.23 7.40 -4.33
N TYR A 21 6.53 7.60 -4.21
CA TYR A 21 7.41 6.91 -3.26
C TYR A 21 8.41 7.92 -2.68
N ASP A 22 8.85 7.68 -1.44
CA ASP A 22 9.80 8.51 -0.70
C ASP A 22 9.45 9.99 -0.73
N ASP A 23 10.37 10.87 -1.15
CA ASP A 23 10.23 12.32 -1.10
C ASP A 23 8.97 12.79 -1.82
N LYS A 24 8.60 12.17 -2.95
CA LYS A 24 7.37 12.52 -3.67
C LYS A 24 6.12 12.23 -2.83
N PHE A 25 6.14 11.10 -2.11
CA PHE A 25 5.08 10.72 -1.21
C PHE A 25 5.01 11.68 -0.01
N PHE A 26 6.14 11.92 0.67
CA PHE A 26 6.18 12.80 1.85
C PHE A 26 5.82 14.25 1.52
N ASN A 27 6.31 14.80 0.40
CA ASN A 27 5.94 16.15 -0.05
C ASN A 27 4.44 16.27 -0.35
N MET A 28 3.83 15.22 -0.89
CA MET A 28 2.39 15.19 -1.11
C MET A 28 1.62 15.16 0.20
N VAL A 29 2.03 14.32 1.15
CA VAL A 29 1.43 14.25 2.50
C VAL A 29 1.55 15.60 3.20
N GLU A 30 2.73 16.24 3.14
CA GLU A 30 2.95 17.55 3.76
C GLU A 30 2.03 18.63 3.19
N ARG A 31 1.82 18.62 1.87
CA ARG A 31 0.94 19.58 1.20
C ARG A 31 -0.55 19.37 1.52
N VAL A 32 -0.97 18.12 1.70
CA VAL A 32 -2.40 17.76 1.83
C VAL A 32 -2.83 17.64 3.30
N ALA A 33 -2.04 16.94 4.11
CA ALA A 33 -2.37 16.65 5.51
C ALA A 33 -1.56 17.53 6.48
N GLY A 34 -0.28 17.80 6.16
CA GLY A 34 0.58 18.63 6.98
C GLY A 34 1.95 18.00 7.28
N SER A 35 2.88 18.84 7.76
CA SER A 35 4.26 18.42 8.01
C SER A 35 4.39 17.44 9.19
N ALA A 36 3.45 17.48 10.14
CA ALA A 36 3.44 16.56 11.27
C ALA A 36 3.09 15.13 10.84
N GLU A 37 2.09 15.02 9.96
CA GLU A 37 1.63 13.79 9.35
C GLU A 37 2.71 13.16 8.49
N ALA A 38 3.39 13.96 7.66
CA ALA A 38 4.52 13.49 6.85
C ALA A 38 5.65 12.92 7.73
N LYS A 39 6.00 13.61 8.82
CA LYS A 39 7.01 13.12 9.79
C LYS A 39 6.58 11.83 10.49
N LEU A 40 5.30 11.73 10.86
CA LEU A 40 4.74 10.53 11.48
C LEU A 40 4.84 9.31 10.55
N LEU A 41 4.53 9.47 9.27
CA LEU A 41 4.65 8.39 8.28
C LEU A 41 6.11 8.01 8.03
N ALA A 42 7.00 9.01 7.93
CA ALA A 42 8.43 8.79 7.75
C ALA A 42 9.04 7.99 8.91
N ALA A 43 8.67 8.32 10.15
CA ALA A 43 9.14 7.60 11.35
C ALA A 43 8.67 6.14 11.40
N GLN A 44 7.55 5.82 10.75
CA GLN A 44 7.02 4.46 10.62
C GLN A 44 7.59 3.69 9.42
N GLY A 45 8.37 4.34 8.55
CA GLY A 45 8.80 3.74 7.29
C GLY A 45 7.65 3.55 6.29
N ILE A 46 6.56 4.30 6.42
CA ILE A 46 5.47 4.33 5.44
C ILE A 46 5.88 5.29 4.34
N ARG A 47 6.36 4.74 3.22
CA ARG A 47 7.10 5.49 2.18
C ARG A 47 6.36 5.62 0.86
N SER A 48 5.12 5.14 0.78
CA SER A 48 4.35 5.11 -0.46
C SER A 48 2.85 5.19 -0.20
N VAL A 49 2.09 5.54 -1.24
CA VAL A 49 0.63 5.51 -1.19
C VAL A 49 0.11 4.11 -0.85
N TYR A 50 0.68 3.07 -1.45
CA TYR A 50 0.24 1.69 -1.19
C TYR A 50 0.52 1.25 0.24
N SER A 51 1.71 1.53 0.78
CA SER A 51 2.00 1.20 2.19
C SER A 51 1.06 1.95 3.14
N PHE A 52 0.74 3.21 2.82
CA PHE A 52 -0.17 4.02 3.64
C PHE A 52 -1.60 3.48 3.62
N LEU A 53 -2.13 3.16 2.43
CA LEU A 53 -3.47 2.58 2.28
C LEU A 53 -3.63 1.20 2.92
N ASN A 54 -2.53 0.45 3.11
CA ASN A 54 -2.54 -0.84 3.81
C ASN A 54 -2.24 -0.73 5.31
N THR A 55 -2.03 0.47 5.85
CA THR A 55 -1.79 0.68 7.28
C THR A 55 -3.12 0.88 8.01
N GLU A 56 -3.39 0.08 9.04
CA GLU A 56 -4.66 0.13 9.78
C GLU A 56 -4.80 1.39 10.66
N ASP A 57 -3.85 1.64 11.57
CA ASP A 57 -3.80 2.87 12.38
C ASP A 57 -2.38 3.45 12.44
N VAL A 58 -2.17 4.52 11.66
CA VAL A 58 -0.91 5.28 11.63
C VAL A 58 -0.53 5.95 12.95
N PHE A 59 -1.45 6.04 13.92
CA PHE A 59 -1.18 6.63 15.22
C PHE A 59 -0.84 5.59 16.29
N GLU A 60 -1.01 4.29 16.00
CA GLU A 60 -0.76 3.22 16.97
C GLU A 60 0.68 3.26 17.49
N ILE A 61 1.64 3.58 16.62
CA ILE A 61 3.06 3.69 16.97
C ILE A 61 3.31 4.68 18.13
N LEU A 62 2.45 5.68 18.33
CA LEU A 62 2.60 6.68 19.39
C LEU A 62 2.31 6.13 20.79
N SER A 63 1.70 4.95 20.89
CA SER A 63 1.56 4.23 22.17
C SER A 63 2.90 3.64 22.67
N ILE A 64 3.86 3.42 21.76
CA ILE A 64 5.14 2.78 22.08
C ILE A 64 6.03 3.75 22.86
N SER A 65 6.65 3.28 23.93
CA SER A 65 7.68 4.03 24.67
C SER A 65 8.99 4.01 23.89
N CYS A 66 9.22 5.04 23.06
CA CYS A 66 10.41 5.18 22.23
C CYS A 66 10.84 6.64 22.19
N SER A 67 12.11 6.91 22.51
CA SER A 67 12.65 8.27 22.55
C SER A 67 12.64 8.96 21.18
N ALA A 68 12.81 8.19 20.10
CA ALA A 68 12.75 8.69 18.73
C ALA A 68 11.37 9.25 18.35
N LEU A 69 10.31 8.86 19.07
CA LEU A 69 8.94 9.33 18.82
C LEU A 69 8.57 10.54 19.69
N ASN A 70 9.41 10.95 20.64
CA ASN A 70 9.05 12.02 21.59
C ASN A 70 8.76 13.35 20.89
N ASP A 71 9.53 13.70 19.86
CA ASP A 71 9.29 14.90 19.06
C ASP A 71 7.93 14.86 18.37
N ILE A 72 7.59 13.71 17.80
CA ILE A 72 6.32 13.51 17.10
C ILE A 72 5.16 13.54 18.11
N LYS A 73 5.28 12.86 19.25
CA LYS A 73 4.28 12.90 20.34
C LYS A 73 4.02 14.32 20.82
N ARG A 74 5.06 15.13 21.02
CA ARG A 74 4.92 16.55 21.40
C ARG A 74 4.16 17.36 20.36
N LEU A 75 4.32 17.04 19.09
CA LEU A 75 3.65 17.73 18.00
C LEU A 75 2.17 17.31 17.90
N VAL A 76 1.91 16.00 17.86
CA VAL A 76 0.60 15.46 17.48
C VAL A 76 -0.31 15.11 18.65
N CYS A 77 0.22 14.97 19.86
CA CYS A 77 -0.54 14.58 21.04
C CYS A 77 -0.72 15.74 22.03
N LEU A 78 -1.72 15.59 22.90
CA LEU A 78 -1.83 16.24 24.20
C LEU A 78 -1.39 15.24 25.26
N LYS A 79 -0.63 15.70 26.25
CA LYS A 79 -0.26 14.90 27.42
C LYS A 79 -1.32 15.12 28.50
N ALA A 80 -1.92 14.05 29.00
CA ALA A 80 -2.86 14.09 30.12
C ALA A 80 -2.12 14.06 31.46
N ASP A 81 -2.84 14.34 32.56
CA ASP A 81 -2.28 14.40 33.91
C ASP A 81 -1.74 13.05 34.42
N ASP A 82 -2.21 11.94 33.84
CA ASP A 82 -1.77 10.57 34.13
C ASP A 82 -0.59 10.11 33.24
N ASP A 83 0.11 11.07 32.61
CA ASP A 83 1.18 10.85 31.65
C ASP A 83 0.79 10.11 30.35
N THR A 84 -0.51 9.88 30.10
CA THR A 84 -0.97 9.32 28.82
C THR A 84 -0.96 10.34 27.69
N TYR A 85 -0.88 9.86 26.45
CA TYR A 85 -0.87 10.71 25.26
C TYR A 85 -2.17 10.52 24.46
N ILE A 86 -2.87 11.62 24.20
CA ILE A 86 -4.08 11.65 23.39
C ILE A 86 -3.76 12.36 22.08
N VAL A 87 -3.93 11.68 20.95
CA VAL A 87 -3.75 12.29 19.62
C VAL A 87 -4.77 13.41 19.43
N LYS A 88 -4.32 14.61 19.03
CA LYS A 88 -5.24 15.73 18.79
C LYS A 88 -6.19 15.35 17.64
N PRO A 89 -7.51 15.57 17.78
CA PRO A 89 -8.49 15.15 16.78
C PRO A 89 -8.23 15.67 15.36
N GLY A 90 -7.64 16.87 15.24
CA GLY A 90 -7.27 17.46 13.95
C GLY A 90 -6.34 16.56 13.12
N TYR A 91 -5.34 15.94 13.75
CA TYR A 91 -4.41 15.02 13.06
C TYR A 91 -5.11 13.74 12.61
N ARG A 92 -6.07 13.22 13.39
CA ARG A 92 -6.87 12.07 12.97
C ARG A 92 -7.73 12.41 11.76
N ALA A 93 -8.36 13.59 11.78
CA ALA A 93 -9.20 14.05 10.68
C ALA A 93 -8.40 14.29 9.38
N SER A 94 -7.21 14.90 9.47
CA SER A 94 -6.35 15.14 8.30
C SER A 94 -5.86 13.83 7.66
N MET A 95 -5.43 12.86 8.47
CA MET A 95 -5.01 11.54 7.97
C MET A 95 -6.17 10.75 7.39
N GLN A 96 -7.34 10.77 8.03
CA GLN A 96 -8.53 10.12 7.50
C GLN A 96 -8.96 10.74 6.16
N TYR A 97 -8.93 12.06 6.05
CA TYR A 97 -9.19 12.76 4.80
C TYR A 97 -8.23 12.33 3.70
N LEU A 98 -6.92 12.30 3.99
CA LEU A 98 -5.90 11.86 3.04
C LEU A 98 -6.12 10.40 2.59
N TYR A 99 -6.43 9.51 3.53
CA TYR A 99 -6.73 8.11 3.24
C TYR A 99 -7.90 7.99 2.27
N GLN A 100 -9.03 8.63 2.58
CA GLN A 100 -10.25 8.57 1.76
C GLN A 100 -10.03 9.17 0.38
N LEU A 101 -9.28 10.28 0.29
CA LEU A 101 -8.93 10.91 -0.98
C LEU A 101 -8.09 9.99 -1.87
N LEU A 102 -7.08 9.33 -1.30
CA LEU A 102 -6.21 8.39 -2.04
C LEU A 102 -6.94 7.10 -2.42
N GLU A 103 -7.81 6.59 -1.54
CA GLU A 103 -8.66 5.43 -1.79
C GLU A 103 -9.62 5.71 -2.95
N GLN A 104 -10.31 6.86 -2.95
CA GLN A 104 -11.17 7.25 -4.06
C GLN A 104 -10.39 7.36 -5.37
N LYS A 105 -9.19 7.97 -5.35
CA LYS A 105 -8.33 8.05 -6.53
C LYS A 105 -7.92 6.66 -7.03
N HIS A 106 -7.62 5.75 -6.12
CA HIS A 106 -7.29 4.36 -6.44
C HIS A 106 -8.43 3.67 -7.19
N GLU A 107 -9.66 3.80 -6.68
CA GLU A 107 -10.84 3.25 -7.35
C GLU A 107 -11.09 3.85 -8.74
N GLU A 108 -10.94 5.17 -8.91
CA GLU A 108 -11.10 5.85 -10.19
C GLU A 108 -10.17 5.25 -11.25
N ILE A 109 -8.90 5.05 -10.90
CA ILE A 109 -7.90 4.48 -11.82
C ILE A 109 -8.23 3.02 -12.17
N LEU A 110 -8.66 2.22 -11.19
CA LEU A 110 -9.09 0.85 -11.44
C LEU A 110 -10.30 0.78 -12.37
N LYS A 111 -11.29 1.67 -12.19
CA LYS A 111 -12.48 1.77 -13.05
C LYS A 111 -12.09 2.11 -14.49
N VAL A 112 -11.21 3.09 -14.69
CA VAL A 112 -10.71 3.48 -16.03
C VAL A 112 -9.99 2.32 -16.72
N ASN A 113 -9.13 1.60 -16.00
CA ASN A 113 -8.39 0.47 -16.56
C ASN A 113 -9.33 -0.66 -16.99
N ARG A 114 -10.35 -1.00 -16.18
CA ARG A 114 -11.35 -2.02 -16.54
C ARG A 114 -12.10 -1.69 -17.83
N VAL A 115 -12.44 -0.42 -18.06
CA VAL A 115 -13.11 0.01 -19.30
C VAL A 115 -12.20 -0.16 -20.51
N LYS A 116 -10.92 0.24 -20.42
CA LYS A 116 -9.94 0.08 -21.50
C LYS A 116 -9.71 -1.39 -21.88
N PHE A 117 -9.62 -2.29 -20.90
CA PHE A 117 -9.44 -3.72 -21.16
C PHE A 117 -10.66 -4.37 -21.84
N LYS A 118 -11.88 -3.91 -21.57
CA LYS A 118 -13.09 -4.42 -22.24
C LYS A 118 -13.15 -4.01 -23.72
N GLN A 119 -12.74 -2.78 -24.04
CA GLN A 119 -12.71 -2.29 -25.43
C GLN A 119 -11.68 -3.04 -26.28
N ASN A 120 -10.50 -3.37 -25.73
CA ASN A 120 -9.47 -4.09 -26.48
C ASN A 120 -9.83 -5.55 -26.82
N LYS A 121 -10.67 -6.22 -26.01
CA LYS A 121 -11.12 -7.60 -26.30
C LYS A 121 -12.16 -7.68 -27.43
N GLN A 122 -12.87 -6.60 -27.72
CA GLN A 122 -13.92 -6.60 -28.74
C GLN A 122 -13.37 -6.34 -30.16
N SER A 123 -12.09 -5.95 -30.28
CA SER A 123 -11.41 -5.71 -31.57
C SER A 123 -10.53 -6.88 -32.04
N GLN A 124 -10.49 -7.99 -31.30
CA GLN A 124 -9.79 -9.22 -31.70
C GLN A 124 -10.77 -10.39 -31.73
N SER A 125 -11.66 -10.41 -32.73
CA SER A 125 -12.28 -11.66 -33.16
C SER A 125 -11.23 -12.47 -33.93
N PRO A 126 -10.82 -13.66 -33.47
CA PRO A 126 -9.98 -14.53 -34.25
C PRO A 126 -10.83 -15.14 -35.36
N ASN A 127 -10.50 -14.81 -36.61
CA ASN A 127 -11.03 -15.50 -37.79
C ASN A 127 -10.32 -16.86 -37.86
N ILE A 128 -10.88 -17.87 -37.17
CA ILE A 128 -10.41 -19.25 -37.27
C ILE A 128 -11.05 -19.85 -38.52
N SER A 129 -10.32 -19.82 -39.63
CA SER A 129 -10.55 -20.75 -40.73
C SER A 129 -10.10 -22.13 -40.26
N GLU A 130 -11.07 -23.01 -40.05
CA GLU A 130 -10.87 -24.45 -39.90
C GLU A 130 -10.27 -25.01 -41.21
N ASN A 131 -9.09 -25.60 -41.13
CA ASN A 131 -8.60 -26.56 -42.12
C ASN A 131 -7.97 -27.74 -41.38
N ASN A 132 -8.48 -28.92 -41.72
CA ASN A 132 -8.16 -30.25 -41.20
C ASN A 132 -6.72 -30.71 -41.47
N HIS A 133 -6.14 -31.48 -40.53
CA HIS A 133 -5.27 -32.66 -40.75
C HIS A 133 -4.94 -33.24 -39.35
N ASP A 134 -5.57 -34.34 -38.90
CA ASP A 134 -5.29 -35.76 -39.16
C ASP A 134 -4.00 -36.33 -38.51
N SER A 135 -4.23 -37.36 -37.69
CA SER A 135 -3.32 -38.44 -37.24
C SER A 135 -2.17 -38.13 -36.26
N VAL A 136 -2.15 -38.75 -35.07
CA VAL A 136 -1.53 -40.07 -34.76
C VAL A 136 -1.58 -40.34 -33.23
N GLU A 137 -1.79 -41.62 -32.95
CA GLU A 137 -1.86 -42.40 -31.70
C GLU A 137 -0.61 -42.45 -30.79
N ASP A 138 -0.91 -42.75 -29.50
CA ASP A 138 -0.31 -43.80 -28.65
C ASP A 138 0.88 -43.54 -27.69
N SER A 139 0.70 -44.17 -26.51
CA SER A 139 1.66 -44.69 -25.51
C SER A 139 2.40 -43.69 -24.59
N SER A 140 2.18 -43.66 -23.27
CA SER A 140 2.36 -44.67 -22.20
C SER A 140 3.68 -44.52 -21.42
N LYS A 141 3.54 -44.33 -20.10
CA LYS A 141 4.34 -44.91 -18.99
C LYS A 141 5.56 -44.20 -18.35
N ASP A 142 5.43 -44.17 -17.02
CA ASP A 142 6.36 -44.52 -15.93
C ASP A 142 7.43 -43.54 -15.41
N ASP A 143 7.19 -43.12 -14.16
CA ASP A 143 8.03 -43.21 -12.96
C ASP A 143 9.55 -43.02 -13.06
N SER A 144 10.10 -42.12 -12.21
CA SER A 144 10.95 -42.50 -11.07
C SER A 144 11.79 -41.32 -10.50
N ALA A 145 11.61 -41.09 -9.19
CA ALA A 145 12.62 -41.02 -8.13
C ALA A 145 13.74 -39.93 -8.08
N LEU A 146 13.81 -39.35 -6.86
CA LEU A 146 14.99 -39.03 -6.03
C LEU A 146 16.09 -38.07 -6.54
N SER A 147 16.33 -37.00 -5.76
CA SER A 147 17.67 -36.75 -5.20
C SER A 147 17.64 -35.78 -4.01
N SER A 148 18.38 -36.15 -2.98
CA SER A 148 18.61 -35.47 -1.70
C SER A 148 20.01 -34.85 -1.70
N HIS A 149 20.20 -33.65 -1.12
CA HIS A 149 21.45 -33.12 -0.51
C HIS A 149 21.03 -31.86 0.29
N GLN A 150 21.03 -31.76 1.63
CA GLN A 150 22.05 -31.90 2.68
C GLN A 150 23.32 -31.05 2.50
N GLN A 151 23.44 -30.00 3.34
CA GLN A 151 24.56 -29.61 4.25
C GLN A 151 24.35 -28.15 4.72
N SER A 152 24.03 -27.84 5.99
CA SER A 152 24.91 -27.63 7.19
C SER A 152 26.05 -26.64 6.95
N SER A 153 26.21 -25.52 7.68
CA SER A 153 26.80 -25.40 9.03
C SER A 153 26.73 -23.91 9.51
N THR A 154 26.17 -23.55 10.68
CA THR A 154 26.76 -23.35 12.04
C THR A 154 27.84 -22.25 12.26
N THR A 155 27.41 -21.20 13.00
CA THR A 155 28.04 -20.46 14.14
C THR A 155 29.48 -19.91 14.10
N THR A 156 29.66 -18.66 14.54
CA THR A 156 30.51 -18.33 15.72
C THR A 156 30.27 -16.93 16.29
N THR A 157 30.19 -16.92 17.62
CA THR A 157 30.22 -15.81 18.59
C THR A 157 31.60 -15.14 18.62
N THR A 158 31.69 -13.82 18.82
CA THR A 158 32.87 -13.18 19.44
C THR A 158 32.45 -11.91 20.17
N THR A 159 32.77 -11.90 21.46
CA THR A 159 32.63 -10.83 22.44
C THR A 159 33.82 -9.88 22.32
N GLY A 160 33.58 -8.58 22.51
CA GLY A 160 34.56 -7.54 22.79
C GLY A 160 33.92 -6.48 23.66
#